data_AF-W9YT91-F1
#
_entry.id   AF-W9YT91-F1
#
_cell.length_a   1.000
_cell.length_b   1.000
_cell.length_c   1.000
_cell.angle_alpha   90.00
_cell.angle_beta   90.00
_cell.angle_gamma   90.00
#
_symmetry.space_group_name_H-M   'P 1'
#
loop_
_entity.id
_entity.type
_entity.pdbx_description
1 polymer ?
#
loop_
_entity_poly.entity_id
_entity_poly.type
_entity_poly.pdbx_seq_one_letter_code
_entity_poly.pdbx_strand_id
1 'polypeptide(L)'
;MSWQAYVDQSLLGTGHVDKAAIFNAEGNSVWATSPNFNVTPAELQEVVGAYKDTSQPKNVQSTGLHIAGQKYIVIKADETSLYGKKGREGVVIVKTKQALLITHYPESIQPGTAANTVEKLGAYLVSVGY
;
A
#
# COMPACT_ATOMS: atom_id res chain seq x y z
N MET A 1 12.49 -4.14 -15.82
CA MET A 1 12.77 -4.30 -14.38
C MET A 1 11.75 -5.29 -13.83
N SER A 2 12.13 -6.25 -12.98
CA SER A 2 11.19 -7.22 -12.41
C SER A 2 10.38 -6.60 -11.27
N TRP A 3 9.22 -7.17 -10.94
CA TRP A 3 8.40 -6.71 -9.80
C TRP A 3 9.17 -6.80 -8.48
N GLN A 4 9.97 -7.84 -8.29
CA GLN A 4 10.81 -7.99 -7.10
C GLN A 4 11.86 -6.88 -6.99
N ALA A 5 12.43 -6.40 -8.10
CA ALA A 5 13.37 -5.28 -8.07
C ALA A 5 12.71 -3.97 -7.63
N TYR A 6 11.44 -3.72 -7.97
CA TYR A 6 10.71 -2.56 -7.43
C TYR A 6 10.52 -2.65 -5.92
N VAL A 7 10.20 -3.84 -5.39
CA VAL A 7 10.11 -4.07 -3.95
C VAL A 7 11.47 -3.87 -3.28
N ASP A 8 12.50 -4.57 -3.73
CA ASP A 8 13.77 -4.61 -3.03
C ASP A 8 14.57 -3.31 -3.17
N GLN A 9 14.58 -2.68 -4.35
CA GLN A 9 15.43 -1.51 -4.63
C GLN A 9 14.67 -0.20 -4.55
N SER A 10 13.50 -0.12 -5.19
CA SER A 10 12.75 1.14 -5.28
C SER A 10 11.90 1.45 -4.04
N LEU A 11 11.57 0.43 -3.24
CA LEU A 11 10.85 0.58 -1.98
C LEU A 11 11.79 0.35 -0.80
N LEU A 12 12.18 -0.90 -0.51
CA LEU A 12 12.99 -1.23 0.65
C LEU A 12 14.38 -0.58 0.61
N GLY A 13 15.01 -0.54 -0.56
CA GLY A 13 16.34 0.05 -0.76
C GLY A 13 16.43 1.54 -0.45
N THR A 14 15.29 2.24 -0.33
CA THR A 14 15.26 3.65 0.09
C THR A 14 15.45 3.83 1.59
N GLY A 15 15.17 2.80 2.40
CA GLY A 15 15.10 2.89 3.86
C GLY A 15 13.89 3.65 4.39
N HIS A 16 12.97 4.11 3.54
CA HIS A 16 11.76 4.84 3.95
C HIS A 16 10.57 3.90 4.23
N VAL A 17 10.64 2.67 3.76
CA VAL A 17 9.68 1.59 4.04
C VAL A 17 10.46 0.34 4.39
N ASP A 18 9.97 -0.44 5.34
CA ASP A 18 10.63 -1.67 5.83
C ASP A 18 9.97 -2.94 5.28
N LYS A 19 8.71 -2.85 4.83
CA LYS A 19 7.99 -3.96 4.19
C LYS A 19 7.17 -3.45 3.02
N ALA A 20 7.11 -4.25 1.96
CA ALA A 20 6.34 -3.92 0.77
C ALA A 20 5.91 -5.16 0.00
N ALA A 21 4.76 -5.06 -0.65
CA ALA A 21 4.28 -6.04 -1.60
C ALA A 21 3.57 -5.34 -2.76
N ILE A 22 3.67 -5.95 -3.94
CA ILE A 22 2.99 -5.53 -5.15
C ILE A 22 2.03 -6.65 -5.54
N PHE A 23 0.76 -6.31 -5.70
CA PHE A 23 -0.30 -7.18 -6.17
C PHE A 23 -0.88 -6.64 -7.47
N ASN A 24 -1.66 -7.45 -8.17
CA ASN A 24 -2.51 -6.91 -9.22
C ASN A 24 -3.64 -6.03 -8.64
N ALA A 25 -4.25 -5.19 -9.49
CA ALA A 25 -5.32 -4.25 -9.12
C ALA A 25 -6.56 -4.93 -8.49
N GLU A 26 -6.78 -6.21 -8.76
CA GLU A 26 -7.92 -6.99 -8.24
C GLU A 26 -7.64 -7.62 -6.87
N GLY A 27 -6.39 -7.57 -6.38
CA GLY A 27 -6.01 -8.13 -5.09
C GLY A 27 -6.14 -9.66 -5.02
N ASN A 28 -5.91 -10.37 -6.13
CA ASN A 28 -6.00 -11.82 -6.21
C ASN A 28 -4.68 -12.51 -6.59
N SER A 29 -3.67 -11.75 -7.03
CA SER A 29 -2.36 -12.26 -7.41
C SER A 29 -1.23 -11.40 -6.87
N VAL A 30 -0.25 -12.05 -6.22
CA VAL A 30 0.98 -11.42 -5.73
C VAL A 30 2.02 -11.40 -6.84
N TRP A 31 2.57 -10.23 -7.13
CA TRP A 31 3.64 -10.06 -8.14
C TRP A 31 5.03 -10.00 -7.50
N ALA A 32 5.12 -9.43 -6.29
CA ALA A 32 6.34 -9.41 -5.49
C ALA A 32 6.01 -9.11 -4.02
N THR A 33 6.84 -9.59 -3.09
CA THR A 33 6.70 -9.27 -1.67
C THR A 33 8.07 -9.31 -0.98
N SER A 34 8.24 -8.46 0.03
CA SER A 34 9.39 -8.51 0.93
C SER A 34 9.26 -9.70 1.91
N PRO A 35 10.37 -10.23 2.44
CA PRO A 35 10.34 -11.29 3.45
C PRO A 35 9.45 -10.92 4.65
N ASN A 36 8.72 -11.90 5.18
CA ASN A 36 7.84 -11.75 6.36
C ASN A 36 6.73 -10.69 6.23
N PHE A 37 6.37 -10.30 5.00
CA PHE A 37 5.21 -9.44 4.75
C PHE A 37 4.11 -10.22 4.04
N ASN A 38 3.21 -10.78 4.84
CA ASN A 38 2.12 -11.63 4.36
C ASN A 38 0.78 -10.90 4.48
N VAL A 39 0.30 -10.37 3.36
CA VAL A 39 -1.05 -9.78 3.26
C VAL A 39 -2.01 -10.86 2.82
N THR A 40 -3.05 -11.11 3.61
CA THR A 40 -3.98 -12.20 3.33
C THR A 40 -4.97 -11.84 2.21
N PRO A 41 -5.58 -12.82 1.54
CA PRO A 41 -6.63 -12.55 0.55
C PRO A 41 -7.80 -11.72 1.10
N ALA A 42 -8.18 -11.94 2.36
CA ALA A 42 -9.24 -11.17 3.01
C ALA A 42 -8.87 -9.69 3.15
N GLU A 43 -7.63 -9.41 3.59
CA GLU A 43 -7.09 -8.05 3.70
C GLU A 43 -6.98 -7.37 2.33
N LEU A 44 -6.60 -8.10 1.28
CA LEU A 44 -6.59 -7.57 -0.09
C LEU A 44 -8.00 -7.18 -0.56
N GLN A 45 -9.02 -7.96 -0.22
CA GLN A 45 -10.40 -7.61 -0.54
C GLN A 45 -10.89 -6.38 0.25
N GLU A 46 -10.42 -6.15 1.48
CA GLU A 46 -10.68 -4.88 2.19
C GLU A 46 -10.09 -3.69 1.42
N VAL A 47 -8.84 -3.79 0.96
CA VAL A 47 -8.17 -2.74 0.17
C VAL A 47 -8.90 -2.48 -1.14
N VAL A 48 -9.20 -3.53 -1.90
CA VAL A 48 -9.90 -3.42 -3.19
C VAL A 48 -11.31 -2.87 -2.99
N GLY A 49 -12.00 -3.31 -1.94
CA GLY A 49 -13.31 -2.80 -1.52
C GLY A 49 -13.26 -1.30 -1.22
N ALA A 50 -12.24 -0.84 -0.48
CA ALA A 50 -12.05 0.59 -0.20
C ALA A 50 -11.83 1.44 -1.46
N TYR A 51 -11.21 0.90 -2.51
CA TYR A 51 -11.09 1.60 -3.80
C TYR A 51 -12.38 1.58 -4.63
N LYS A 52 -13.27 0.62 -4.41
CA LYS A 52 -14.58 0.51 -5.09
C LYS A 52 -15.68 1.29 -4.35
N ASP A 53 -15.48 1.59 -3.08
CA ASP A 53 -16.41 2.35 -2.26
C ASP A 53 -16.49 3.81 -2.76
N THR A 54 -17.70 4.22 -3.14
CA THR A 54 -18.01 5.57 -3.63
C THR A 54 -18.63 6.48 -2.56
N SER A 55 -18.75 6.01 -1.32
CA SER A 55 -19.26 6.82 -0.21
C SER A 55 -18.27 7.92 0.21
N GLN A 56 -18.81 8.99 0.80
CA GLN A 56 -18.03 10.10 1.35
C GLN A 56 -18.54 10.45 2.75
N PRO A 57 -17.75 10.23 3.83
CA PRO A 57 -16.45 9.54 3.85
C PRO A 57 -16.57 8.06 3.46
N LYS A 58 -15.47 7.46 3.00
CA LYS A 58 -15.41 6.02 2.69
C LYS A 58 -15.59 5.21 3.97
N ASN A 59 -16.28 4.07 3.89
CA ASN A 59 -16.58 3.22 5.05
C ASN A 59 -15.30 2.75 5.78
N VAL A 60 -14.23 2.49 5.03
CA VAL A 60 -12.90 2.12 5.57
C VAL A 60 -12.33 3.17 6.54
N GLN A 61 -12.74 4.44 6.42
CA GLN A 61 -12.33 5.50 7.35
C GLN A 61 -12.96 5.32 8.75
N SER A 62 -14.12 4.66 8.84
CA SER A 62 -14.78 4.36 10.11
C SER A 62 -14.40 2.98 10.65
N THR A 63 -14.26 1.97 9.78
CA THR A 63 -13.98 0.59 10.22
C THR A 63 -12.50 0.32 10.46
N GLY A 64 -11.61 1.08 9.81
CA GLY A 64 -10.17 0.81 9.74
C GLY A 64 -9.82 -0.18 8.63
N LEU A 65 -8.53 -0.47 8.50
CA LEU A 65 -8.00 -1.36 7.46
C LEU A 65 -7.03 -2.38 8.08
N HIS A 66 -7.09 -3.64 7.67
CA HIS A 66 -6.15 -4.67 8.10
C HIS A 66 -5.08 -4.93 7.05
N ILE A 67 -3.81 -4.95 7.47
CA ILE A 67 -2.67 -5.32 6.63
C ILE A 67 -1.71 -6.18 7.47
N ALA A 68 -1.43 -7.39 7.01
CA ALA A 68 -0.51 -8.33 7.66
C ALA A 68 -0.86 -8.62 9.13
N GLY A 69 -2.15 -8.84 9.39
CA GLY A 69 -2.71 -9.16 10.71
C GLY A 69 -2.81 -7.97 11.67
N GLN A 70 -2.53 -6.75 11.19
CA GLN A 70 -2.55 -5.54 12.02
C GLN A 70 -3.62 -4.57 11.53
N LYS A 71 -4.40 -4.02 12.47
CA LYS A 71 -5.40 -2.99 12.18
C LYS A 71 -4.77 -1.60 12.20
N TYR A 72 -5.07 -0.81 11.18
CA TYR A 72 -4.67 0.59 11.03
C TYR A 72 -5.90 1.50 11.02
N ILE A 73 -5.74 2.68 11.63
CA ILE A 73 -6.71 3.77 11.51
C ILE A 73 -6.46 4.44 10.17
N VAL A 74 -7.48 4.52 9.33
CA VAL A 74 -7.36 5.15 8.01
C VAL A 74 -7.44 6.67 8.16
N ILE A 75 -6.39 7.35 7.71
CA ILE A 75 -6.27 8.82 7.78
C ILE A 75 -6.47 9.48 6.41
N LYS A 76 -6.36 8.70 5.32
CA LYS A 76 -6.61 9.14 3.95
C LYS A 76 -7.20 7.99 3.16
N ALA A 77 -8.26 8.26 2.42
CA ALA A 77 -8.86 7.31 1.50
C ALA A 77 -9.43 8.05 0.29
N ASP A 78 -8.71 8.02 -0.83
CA ASP A 78 -9.16 8.59 -2.10
C ASP A 78 -9.21 7.51 -3.20
N GLU A 79 -9.21 7.90 -4.47
CA GLU A 79 -9.32 7.00 -5.62
C GLU A 79 -8.04 6.21 -5.90
N THR A 80 -6.88 6.75 -5.51
CA THR A 80 -5.55 6.19 -5.83
C THR A 80 -4.76 5.81 -4.58
N SER A 81 -5.07 6.38 -3.43
CA SER A 81 -4.23 6.36 -2.25
C SER A 81 -5.05 6.05 -0.97
N LEU A 82 -4.56 5.07 -0.21
CA LEU A 82 -5.07 4.74 1.13
C LEU A 82 -3.91 4.80 2.12
N TYR A 83 -4.04 5.65 3.15
CA TYR A 83 -3.04 5.76 4.20
C TYR A 83 -3.64 5.30 5.53
N GLY A 84 -2.93 4.39 6.19
CA GLY A 84 -3.26 3.89 7.52
C GLY A 84 -2.18 4.22 8.53
N LYS A 85 -2.56 4.41 9.79
CA LYS A 85 -1.63 4.66 10.90
C LYS A 85 -1.93 3.74 12.08
N LYS A 86 -0.88 3.28 12.74
CA LYS A 86 -0.92 2.52 14.00
C LYS A 86 0.19 3.02 14.91
N GLY A 87 -0.17 3.86 15.88
CA GLY A 87 0.82 4.49 16.75
C GLY A 87 1.77 5.39 15.94
N ARG A 88 3.06 5.04 15.89
CA ARG A 88 4.08 5.75 15.11
C ARG A 88 4.40 5.10 13.77
N GLU A 89 3.89 3.90 13.53
CA GLU A 89 4.02 3.16 12.29
C GLU A 89 2.80 3.41 11.39
N GLY A 90 2.87 2.95 10.15
CA GLY A 90 1.71 2.99 9.28
C GLY A 90 1.92 2.32 7.94
N VAL A 91 0.87 2.40 7.14
CA VAL A 91 0.83 1.82 5.80
C VAL A 91 0.50 2.88 4.78
N VAL A 92 1.15 2.77 3.62
CA VAL A 92 0.84 3.57 2.43
C VAL A 92 0.50 2.60 1.33
N ILE A 93 -0.70 2.74 0.79
CA ILE A 93 -1.20 1.92 -0.30
C ILE A 93 -1.51 2.80 -1.49
N VAL A 94 -0.95 2.46 -2.64
CA VAL A 94 -1.16 3.19 -3.90
C VAL A 94 -1.68 2.22 -4.96
N LYS A 95 -2.78 2.59 -5.59
CA LYS A 95 -3.39 1.90 -6.72
C LYS A 95 -2.92 2.55 -8.02
N THR A 96 -2.44 1.71 -8.93
CA THR A 96 -2.10 2.09 -10.32
C THR A 96 -3.17 1.55 -11.27
N LYS A 97 -2.92 1.52 -12.59
CA LYS A 97 -3.93 0.98 -13.54
C LYS A 97 -4.12 -0.53 -13.37
N GLN A 98 -3.06 -1.25 -13.01
CA GLN A 98 -2.99 -2.71 -13.01
C GLN A 98 -2.39 -3.27 -11.71
N ALA A 99 -1.85 -2.46 -10.82
CA ALA A 99 -1.18 -2.89 -9.59
C ALA A 99 -1.70 -2.20 -8.32
N LEU A 100 -1.46 -2.85 -7.19
CA LEU A 100 -1.58 -2.31 -5.84
C LEU A 100 -0.21 -2.40 -5.16
N LEU A 101 0.32 -1.25 -4.76
CA LEU A 101 1.53 -1.16 -3.94
C LEU A 101 1.08 -1.07 -2.50
N ILE A 102 1.35 -2.09 -1.69
CA ILE A 102 1.05 -2.11 -0.27
C ILE A 102 2.37 -2.03 0.49
N THR A 103 2.54 -1.00 1.30
CA THR A 103 3.80 -0.78 2.03
C THR A 103 3.55 -0.47 3.49
N HIS A 104 4.55 -0.78 4.32
CA HIS A 104 4.63 -0.41 5.72
C HIS A 104 5.87 0.47 5.95
N TYR A 105 5.75 1.43 6.85
CA TYR A 105 6.90 2.19 7.36
C TYR A 105 6.99 2.04 8.88
N PRO A 106 8.23 1.93 9.42
CA PRO A 106 8.45 1.79 10.86
C PRO A 106 8.39 3.16 11.56
N GLU A 107 8.37 3.15 12.88
CA GLU A 107 8.24 4.34 13.73
C GLU A 107 9.38 5.38 13.60
N SER A 108 10.51 4.98 13.04
CA SER A 108 11.67 5.82 12.78
C SER A 108 11.51 6.70 11.54
N ILE A 109 10.52 6.41 10.69
CA ILE A 109 10.30 7.13 9.44
C ILE A 109 9.14 8.11 9.56
N GLN A 110 9.33 9.30 9.00
CA GLN A 110 8.27 10.28 8.86
C GLN A 110 7.23 9.82 7.83
N PRO A 111 5.92 9.81 8.17
CA PRO A 111 4.87 9.32 7.27
C PRO A 111 4.89 9.97 5.87
N GLY A 112 5.20 11.27 5.79
CA GLY A 112 5.29 11.99 4.52
C GLY A 112 6.42 11.50 3.62
N THR A 113 7.54 11.08 4.19
CA THR A 113 8.69 10.54 3.44
C THR A 113 8.36 9.18 2.84
N ALA A 114 7.74 8.30 3.63
CA ALA A 114 7.23 7.02 3.14
C ALA A 114 6.20 7.23 2.03
N ALA A 115 5.20 8.09 2.26
CA ALA A 115 4.17 8.40 1.28
C ALA A 115 4.75 8.89 -0.05
N ASN A 116 5.65 9.88 -0.02
CA ASN A 116 6.29 10.41 -1.23
C ASN A 116 7.04 9.33 -2.03
N THR A 117 7.66 8.37 -1.34
CA THR A 117 8.40 7.27 -1.99
C THR A 117 7.47 6.35 -2.77
N VAL A 118 6.38 5.93 -2.12
CA VAL A 118 5.42 5.00 -2.71
C VAL A 118 4.60 5.67 -3.82
N GLU A 119 4.19 6.91 -3.61
CA GLU A 119 3.46 7.72 -4.61
C GLU A 119 4.30 7.97 -5.86
N LYS A 120 5.61 8.25 -5.72
CA LYS A 120 6.51 8.40 -6.88
C LYS A 120 6.62 7.11 -7.69
N LEU A 121 6.74 5.96 -7.02
CA LEU A 121 6.78 4.68 -7.71
C LEU A 121 5.43 4.37 -8.38
N GLY A 122 4.31 4.62 -7.70
CA GLY A 122 2.98 4.47 -8.26
C GLY A 122 2.77 5.34 -9.51
N ALA A 123 3.12 6.62 -9.44
CA ALA A 123 3.06 7.54 -10.57
C ALA A 123 3.95 7.09 -11.75
N TYR A 124 5.16 6.59 -11.45
CA TYR A 124 6.03 6.01 -12.46
C TYR A 124 5.37 4.80 -13.15
N LEU A 125 4.85 3.84 -12.38
CA LEU A 125 4.16 2.65 -12.92
C LEU A 125 2.97 3.04 -13.81
N VAL A 126 2.16 4.02 -13.38
CA VAL A 126 1.05 4.58 -14.20
C VAL A 126 1.55 5.16 -15.52
N SER A 127 2.69 5.85 -15.51
CA SER A 127 3.27 6.48 -16.70
C SER A 127 3.81 5.46 -17.71
N VAL A 128 4.27 4.31 -17.24
CA VAL A 128 4.73 3.20 -18.10
C VAL A 128 3.62 2.18 -18.43
N GLY A 129 2.37 2.48 -18.06
CA GLY A 129 1.19 1.71 -18.46
C GLY A 129 0.67 0.68 -17.46
N TYR A 130 1.27 0.62 -16.26
CA TYR A 130 0.86 -0.27 -15.17
C TYR A 130 -0.07 0.40 -14.15
#